data_AF-L8PQJ2-F1
#
_entry.id   AF-L8PQJ2-F1
#
_cell.length_a   1.000
_cell.length_b   1.000
_cell.length_c   1.000
_cell.angle_alpha   90.00
_cell.angle_beta   90.00
_cell.angle_gamma   90.00
#
_symmetry.space_group_name_H-M   'P 1'
#
loop_
_entity.id
_entity.type
_entity.pdbx_description
1 polymer ?
#
loop_
_entity_poly.entity_id
_entity_poly.type
_entity_poly.pdbx_seq_one_letter_code
_entity_poly.pdbx_strand_id
1 'polypeptide(L)'
;MAGNGEDAQWAVTGGGFLEVACDESGSDGENLTGGNTDVFAHASVRLPVESAAAQVQEIRDRIRSPAEEYKANHLLREKHRAVLEWLLAPGGPIHGNAQVHLIEKAFFVVDRVVDLLLCDDGDGDGDGAGAEAVGLFRAGRREFGDERWREFLAAANRLLRFRYEGEPHAPVDAFFRTVRALRRADGRTEVSRTLEQLAAARSRADSYRAGLLGGTPLIPVLNPLLPAVVRTAGLWSAAGRPVRLVHDRQNMLTPERIAWIEETARGLGIGFGGLRLVHSRLDPRVQLADFLAGIARKIASDELNGRGDPALTTLLRPYVDPASVWGDERSWALLGRAPDQERSPVR
;
A
#
# COMPACT_ATOMS: atom_id res chain seq x y z
N MET A 1 32.48 -6.06 5.14
CA MET A 1 33.04 -5.25 6.23
C MET A 1 32.74 -3.79 5.94
N ALA A 2 31.53 -3.37 6.30
CA ALA A 2 31.09 -1.99 6.47
C ALA A 2 30.01 -2.10 7.54
N GLY A 3 30.21 -1.42 8.67
CA GLY A 3 29.45 -1.62 9.90
C GLY A 3 27.97 -1.33 9.71
N ASN A 4 27.15 -2.26 10.17
CA ASN A 4 25.73 -2.06 10.39
C ASN A 4 25.54 -0.85 11.31
N GLY A 5 24.62 0.04 10.96
CA GLY A 5 24.20 1.15 11.82
C GLY A 5 23.60 0.63 13.12
N GLU A 6 24.45 0.49 14.13
CA GLU A 6 24.06 0.40 15.53
C GLU A 6 23.68 1.81 16.00
N ASP A 7 22.48 1.92 16.57
CA ASP A 7 22.04 2.96 17.50
C ASP A 7 22.30 4.41 17.14
N ALA A 8 21.72 4.89 16.03
CA ALA A 8 21.44 6.31 15.88
C ALA A 8 20.32 6.71 16.87
N GLN A 9 20.68 6.95 18.13
CA GLN A 9 19.80 7.60 19.11
C GLN A 9 19.44 8.97 18.58
N TRP A 10 18.16 9.19 18.31
CA TRP A 10 17.71 10.50 17.90
C TRP A 10 17.84 11.50 19.04
N ALA A 11 18.50 12.63 18.79
CA ALA A 11 18.51 13.75 19.73
C ALA A 11 17.06 14.21 20.02
N VAL A 12 16.71 14.29 21.30
CA VAL A 12 15.40 14.74 21.78
C VAL A 12 15.41 16.27 21.78
N THR A 13 14.77 16.90 20.80
CA THR A 13 14.51 18.35 20.80
C THR A 13 13.13 18.63 21.40
N GLY A 14 13.02 19.74 22.15
CA GLY A 14 11.98 20.07 23.14
C GLY A 14 10.54 20.31 22.65
N GLY A 15 10.13 19.69 21.55
CA GLY A 15 8.73 19.52 21.14
C GLY A 15 8.58 18.10 20.61
N GLY A 16 8.39 17.14 21.51
CA GLY A 16 8.68 15.72 21.24
C GLY A 16 7.97 15.16 20.01
N PHE A 17 8.72 14.46 19.15
CA PHE A 17 8.18 13.71 18.02
C PHE A 17 7.15 12.69 18.48
N LEU A 18 6.15 12.42 17.64
CA LEU A 18 5.29 11.27 17.77
C LEU A 18 6.01 10.06 17.16
N GLU A 19 6.24 9.00 17.93
CA GLU A 19 6.76 7.75 17.36
C GLU A 19 5.62 6.81 16.96
N VAL A 20 5.72 6.29 15.74
CA VAL A 20 4.76 5.34 15.18
C VAL A 20 5.53 4.18 14.58
N ALA A 21 5.17 2.95 14.96
CA ALA A 21 5.78 1.75 14.43
C ALA A 21 5.00 1.23 13.23
N CYS A 22 5.69 0.72 12.21
CA CYS A 22 5.09 0.31 10.96
C CYS A 22 5.64 -1.04 10.48
N ASP A 23 4.80 -1.74 9.72
CA ASP A 23 5.17 -2.93 8.95
C ASP A 23 4.20 -3.09 7.77
N GLU A 24 4.55 -3.94 6.81
CA GLU A 24 3.77 -4.19 5.61
C GLU A 24 3.50 -5.68 5.36
N SER A 25 2.42 -5.93 4.62
CA SER A 25 2.08 -7.27 4.14
C SER A 25 1.70 -7.22 2.66
N GLY A 26 2.01 -8.30 1.94
CA GLY A 26 1.69 -8.42 0.52
C GLY A 26 2.67 -7.70 -0.41
N SER A 27 3.90 -7.43 0.03
CA SER A 27 4.95 -6.91 -0.84
C SER A 27 5.47 -8.02 -1.76
N ASP A 28 5.11 -7.96 -3.05
CA ASP A 28 5.60 -8.87 -4.11
C ASP A 28 6.61 -8.15 -5.04
N GLY A 29 7.23 -7.06 -4.55
CA GLY A 29 8.02 -6.15 -5.37
C GLY A 29 7.19 -5.51 -6.48
N GLU A 30 7.69 -5.51 -7.71
CA GLU A 30 7.01 -4.91 -8.87
C GLU A 30 6.04 -5.87 -9.59
N ASN A 31 6.00 -7.15 -9.21
CA ASN A 31 5.10 -8.13 -9.82
C ASN A 31 3.72 -8.11 -9.14
N LEU A 32 2.94 -7.08 -9.44
CA LEU A 32 1.68 -6.79 -8.76
C LEU A 32 0.48 -7.61 -9.28
N THR A 33 0.53 -8.09 -10.53
CA THR A 33 -0.60 -8.82 -11.16
C THR A 33 -0.37 -10.33 -11.26
N GLY A 34 0.87 -10.79 -11.08
CA GLY A 34 1.24 -12.20 -11.09
C GLY A 34 1.83 -12.70 -9.77
N GLY A 35 1.70 -11.92 -8.70
CA GLY A 35 2.14 -12.28 -7.35
C GLY A 35 1.13 -13.18 -6.63
N ASN A 36 1.48 -13.60 -5.41
CA ASN A 36 0.62 -14.45 -4.59
C ASN A 36 -0.48 -13.67 -3.87
N THR A 37 -0.41 -12.34 -3.89
CA THR A 37 -1.32 -11.46 -3.16
C THR A 37 -1.86 -10.39 -4.09
N ASP A 38 -3.14 -10.08 -3.95
CA ASP A 38 -3.91 -9.07 -4.69
C ASP A 38 -4.01 -7.72 -3.96
N VAL A 39 -3.69 -7.73 -2.66
CA VAL A 39 -3.71 -6.57 -1.77
C VAL A 39 -2.34 -6.37 -1.13
N PHE A 40 -1.90 -5.13 -1.08
CA PHE A 40 -0.82 -4.67 -0.22
C PHE A 40 -1.41 -3.89 0.96
N ALA A 41 -0.82 -4.08 2.15
CA ALA A 41 -1.23 -3.38 3.36
C ALA A 41 0.00 -2.80 4.06
N HIS A 42 -0.05 -1.53 4.44
CA HIS A 42 0.94 -0.88 5.28
C HIS A 42 0.26 -0.47 6.58
N ALA A 43 0.64 -1.10 7.69
CA ALA A 43 0.04 -0.84 8.98
C ALA A 43 0.95 0.03 9.83
N SER A 44 0.33 0.81 10.70
CA SER A 44 1.00 1.72 11.61
C SER A 44 0.35 1.65 13.00
N VAL A 45 1.16 1.67 14.06
CA VAL A 45 0.76 1.55 15.45
C VAL A 45 1.46 2.61 16.29
N ARG A 46 0.67 3.42 16.98
CA ARG A 46 1.09 4.48 17.89
C ARG A 46 0.83 4.07 19.34
N LEU A 47 1.72 3.26 19.90
CA LEU A 47 1.68 2.86 21.30
C LEU A 47 3.05 3.07 21.96
N PRO A 48 3.09 3.34 23.29
CA PRO A 48 4.32 3.21 24.06
C PRO A 48 4.90 1.79 23.97
N VAL A 49 6.22 1.66 24.06
CA VAL A 49 6.91 0.37 23.95
C VAL A 49 6.46 -0.61 25.04
N GLU A 50 6.33 -0.18 26.30
CA GLU A 50 5.90 -1.09 27.37
C GLU A 50 4.45 -1.55 27.18
N SER A 51 3.56 -0.64 26.76
CA SER A 51 2.18 -0.99 26.43
C SER A 51 2.14 -2.01 25.30
N ALA A 52 2.88 -1.79 24.21
CA ALA A 52 2.93 -2.73 23.11
C ALA A 52 3.50 -4.10 23.52
N ALA A 53 4.53 -4.14 24.36
CA ALA A 53 5.08 -5.38 24.91
C ALA A 53 4.03 -6.17 25.69
N ALA A 54 3.27 -5.51 26.57
CA ALA A 54 2.19 -6.13 27.33
C ALA A 54 1.10 -6.72 26.41
N GLN A 55 0.73 -6.00 25.34
CA GLN A 55 -0.26 -6.49 24.39
C GLN A 55 0.23 -7.67 23.56
N VAL A 56 1.49 -7.66 23.13
CA VAL A 56 2.10 -8.81 22.46
C VAL A 56 2.11 -10.03 23.38
N GLN A 57 2.42 -9.85 24.67
CA GLN A 57 2.38 -10.94 25.64
C GLN A 57 0.96 -11.48 25.84
N GLU A 58 -0.04 -10.60 25.98
CA GLU A 58 -1.46 -10.99 26.11
C GLU A 58 -1.94 -11.79 24.87
N ILE A 59 -1.54 -11.37 23.66
CA ILE A 59 -1.82 -12.13 22.43
C ILE A 59 -1.20 -13.54 22.51
N ARG A 60 0.05 -13.65 22.95
CA ARG A 60 0.74 -14.95 23.10
C ARG A 60 0.04 -15.85 24.12
N ASP A 61 -0.35 -15.28 25.27
CA ASP A 61 -1.01 -15.99 26.36
C ASP A 61 -2.41 -16.49 25.97
N ARG A 62 -3.11 -15.75 25.09
CA ARG A 62 -4.41 -16.16 24.54
C ARG A 62 -4.28 -17.24 23.45
N ILE A 63 -3.26 -17.14 22.59
CA ILE A 63 -3.04 -18.09 21.51
C ILE A 63 -2.52 -19.44 22.04
N ARG A 64 -1.71 -19.42 23.11
CA ARG A 64 -1.11 -20.62 23.75
C ARG A 64 -0.42 -21.56 22.76
N SER A 65 0.30 -21.02 21.78
CA SER A 65 1.06 -21.80 20.80
C SER A 65 2.54 -21.85 21.19
N PRO A 66 3.27 -22.93 20.88
CA PRO A 66 4.71 -23.04 21.17
C PRO A 66 5.59 -22.26 20.19
N ALA A 67 5.03 -21.38 19.35
CA ALA A 67 5.79 -20.67 18.33
C ALA A 67 6.59 -19.51 18.94
N GLU A 68 7.89 -19.44 18.65
CA GLU A 68 8.77 -18.34 19.08
C GLU A 68 8.52 -17.04 18.28
N GLU A 69 8.04 -17.17 17.03
CA GLU A 69 7.67 -16.06 16.16
C GLU A 69 6.20 -16.15 15.77
N TYR A 70 5.43 -15.16 16.17
CA TYR A 70 4.05 -15.01 15.75
C TYR A 70 3.98 -14.05 14.58
N LYS A 71 3.42 -14.52 13.46
CA LYS A 71 3.00 -13.68 12.33
C LYS A 71 1.48 -13.66 12.24
N ALA A 72 0.92 -12.73 11.47
CA ALA A 72 -0.52 -12.63 11.24
C ALA A 72 -1.20 -13.96 10.85
N ASN A 73 -0.50 -14.84 10.12
CA ASN A 73 -1.01 -16.17 9.74
C ASN A 73 -1.36 -17.07 10.94
N HIS A 74 -0.82 -16.81 12.13
CA HIS A 74 -1.23 -17.50 13.35
C HIS A 74 -2.57 -16.99 13.88
N LEU A 75 -2.77 -15.67 13.92
CA LEU A 75 -4.02 -15.05 14.34
C LEU A 75 -5.19 -15.33 13.39
N LEU A 76 -4.89 -15.51 12.09
CA LEU A 76 -5.88 -15.80 11.05
C LEU A 76 -6.40 -17.24 11.07
N ARG A 77 -5.90 -18.12 11.93
CA ARG A 77 -6.44 -19.48 12.07
C ARG A 77 -7.77 -19.42 12.79
N GLU A 78 -8.75 -20.20 12.33
CA GLU A 78 -10.11 -20.23 12.89
C GLU A 78 -10.15 -20.41 14.41
N LYS A 79 -9.29 -21.29 14.96
CA LYS A 79 -9.15 -21.50 16.41
C LYS A 79 -8.73 -20.26 17.23
N HIS A 80 -8.24 -19.21 16.58
CA HIS A 80 -7.80 -17.96 17.21
C HIS A 80 -8.69 -16.77 16.84
N ARG A 81 -9.84 -17.02 16.19
CA ARG A 81 -10.81 -15.99 15.79
C ARG A 81 -11.18 -15.04 16.94
N ALA A 82 -11.46 -15.58 18.13
CA ALA A 82 -11.80 -14.76 19.30
C ALA A 82 -10.69 -13.77 19.69
N VAL A 83 -9.41 -14.12 19.48
CA VAL A 83 -8.27 -13.24 19.74
C VAL A 83 -8.18 -12.15 18.68
N LEU A 84 -8.42 -12.50 17.41
CA LEU A 84 -8.46 -11.54 16.31
C LEU A 84 -9.61 -10.54 16.50
N GLU A 85 -10.81 -11.00 16.85
CA GLU A 85 -11.96 -10.12 17.11
C GLU A 85 -11.69 -9.20 18.31
N TRP A 86 -11.11 -9.73 19.39
CA TRP A 86 -10.69 -8.93 20.54
C TRP A 86 -9.64 -7.86 20.18
N LEU A 87 -8.67 -8.20 19.33
CA LEU A 87 -7.61 -7.28 18.88
C LEU A 87 -8.21 -6.06 18.16
N LEU A 88 -9.21 -6.27 17.31
CA LEU A 88 -9.84 -5.25 16.48
C LEU A 88 -11.09 -4.59 17.11
N ALA A 89 -11.55 -5.08 18.26
CA ALA A 89 -12.78 -4.60 18.88
C ALA A 89 -12.71 -3.10 19.24
N PRO A 90 -13.85 -2.39 19.34
CA PRO A 90 -13.92 -0.98 19.78
C PRO A 90 -13.35 -0.65 21.18
N GLY A 91 -12.94 -1.64 21.97
CA GLY A 91 -12.17 -1.49 23.22
C GLY A 91 -10.88 -2.32 23.22
N GLY A 92 -10.48 -2.81 22.04
CA GLY A 92 -9.30 -3.62 21.83
C GLY A 92 -8.01 -2.82 21.99
N PRO A 93 -6.88 -3.51 22.12
CA PRO A 93 -5.62 -2.90 22.57
C PRO A 93 -4.99 -1.92 21.58
N ILE A 94 -5.35 -2.01 20.30
CA ILE A 94 -4.82 -1.14 19.23
C ILE A 94 -5.89 -0.18 18.68
N HIS A 95 -7.12 -0.25 19.15
CA HIS A 95 -8.21 0.61 18.69
C HIS A 95 -7.89 2.09 18.94
N GLY A 96 -8.12 2.94 17.93
CA GLY A 96 -7.79 4.37 17.96
C GLY A 96 -6.28 4.71 17.97
N ASN A 97 -5.41 3.69 18.03
CA ASN A 97 -3.96 3.85 18.07
C ASN A 97 -3.27 3.12 16.91
N ALA A 98 -4.02 2.61 15.94
CA ALA A 98 -3.48 1.96 14.76
C ALA A 98 -4.29 2.32 13.52
N GLN A 99 -3.62 2.29 12.37
CA GLN A 99 -4.19 2.57 11.06
C GLN A 99 -3.55 1.65 10.01
N VAL A 100 -4.27 1.35 8.93
CA VAL A 100 -3.77 0.58 7.80
C VAL A 100 -4.11 1.27 6.49
N HIS A 101 -3.09 1.48 5.67
CA HIS A 101 -3.23 1.92 4.29
C HIS A 101 -3.28 0.69 3.39
N LEU A 102 -4.38 0.53 2.65
CA LEU A 102 -4.62 -0.59 1.75
C LEU A 102 -4.40 -0.18 0.30
N ILE A 103 -3.84 -1.09 -0.50
CA ILE A 103 -3.64 -0.90 -1.93
C ILE A 103 -4.13 -2.15 -2.66
N GLU A 104 -5.18 -1.99 -3.48
CA GLU A 104 -5.59 -2.99 -4.45
C GLU A 104 -4.59 -2.98 -5.62
N LYS A 105 -3.85 -4.08 -5.78
CA LYS A 105 -2.72 -4.12 -6.72
C LYS A 105 -3.12 -4.00 -8.18
N ALA A 106 -4.24 -4.62 -8.56
CA ALA A 106 -4.74 -4.54 -9.92
C ALA A 106 -5.10 -3.10 -10.28
N PHE A 107 -5.77 -2.40 -9.37
CA PHE A 107 -6.10 -0.98 -9.54
C PHE A 107 -4.84 -0.11 -9.53
N PHE A 108 -3.90 -0.35 -8.61
CA PHE A 108 -2.64 0.40 -8.54
C PHE A 108 -1.82 0.32 -9.85
N VAL A 109 -1.85 -0.80 -10.57
CA VAL A 109 -1.22 -0.90 -11.90
C VAL A 109 -1.93 -0.01 -12.93
N VAL A 110 -3.27 0.05 -12.91
CA VAL A 110 -4.05 0.92 -13.80
C VAL A 110 -3.81 2.39 -13.48
N ASP A 111 -3.85 2.73 -12.19
CA ASP A 111 -3.57 4.06 -11.67
C ASP A 111 -2.18 4.55 -12.13
N ARG A 112 -1.13 3.74 -11.93
CA ARG A 112 0.23 4.10 -12.36
C ARG A 112 0.42 4.17 -13.87
N VAL A 113 -0.25 3.33 -14.66
CA VAL A 113 -0.10 3.39 -16.13
C VAL A 113 -0.85 4.58 -16.72
N VAL A 114 -2.00 4.94 -16.15
CA VAL A 114 -2.75 6.14 -16.53
C VAL A 114 -1.95 7.38 -16.14
N ASP A 115 -1.47 7.45 -14.90
CA ASP A 115 -0.65 8.54 -14.39
C ASP A 115 0.60 8.78 -15.27
N LEU A 116 1.41 7.73 -15.50
CA LEU A 116 2.63 7.83 -16.30
C LEU A 116 2.38 8.25 -17.76
N LEU A 117 1.29 7.75 -18.37
CA LEU A 117 1.08 7.93 -19.81
C LEU A 117 0.20 9.14 -20.13
N LEU A 118 -0.67 9.57 -19.22
CA LEU A 118 -1.68 10.59 -19.49
C LEU A 118 -1.43 11.90 -18.74
N CYS A 119 -0.80 11.89 -17.57
CA CYS A 119 -0.46 13.12 -16.84
C CYS A 119 0.81 13.77 -17.41
N ASP A 120 0.90 15.10 -17.31
CA ASP A 120 2.12 15.86 -17.59
C ASP A 120 2.98 15.96 -16.33
N ASP A 121 4.31 16.08 -16.48
CA ASP A 121 5.32 16.11 -15.41
C ASP A 121 5.25 17.34 -14.46
N GLY A 122 4.09 17.99 -14.34
CA GLY A 122 3.88 19.24 -13.58
C GLY A 122 2.62 19.32 -12.71
N ASP A 123 1.65 18.41 -12.85
CA ASP A 123 0.41 18.40 -12.06
C ASP A 123 0.52 17.43 -10.86
N GLY A 124 1.62 17.56 -10.11
CA GLY A 124 2.05 16.66 -9.04
C GLY A 124 1.24 16.71 -7.74
N ASP A 125 -0.06 17.00 -7.80
CA ASP A 125 -1.01 16.57 -6.79
C ASP A 125 -1.73 15.37 -7.40
N GLY A 126 -1.38 14.15 -6.96
CA GLY A 126 -1.81 12.86 -7.50
C GLY A 126 -3.32 12.54 -7.43
N ASP A 127 -4.18 13.53 -7.64
CA ASP A 127 -5.64 13.46 -7.74
C ASP A 127 -6.14 13.55 -9.20
N GLY A 128 -5.31 13.99 -10.16
CA GLY A 128 -5.70 14.21 -11.56
C GLY A 128 -5.87 12.95 -12.42
N ALA A 129 -5.13 11.87 -12.14
CA ALA A 129 -5.25 10.58 -12.85
C ALA A 129 -6.38 9.69 -12.30
N GLY A 130 -6.92 10.05 -11.12
CA GLY A 130 -7.78 9.18 -10.34
C GLY A 130 -9.09 8.85 -11.06
N ALA A 131 -9.71 9.83 -11.71
CA ALA A 131 -11.01 9.63 -12.36
C ALA A 131 -10.91 8.71 -13.58
N GLU A 132 -9.94 8.93 -14.48
CA GLU A 132 -9.69 8.10 -15.65
C GLU A 132 -9.28 6.68 -15.25
N ALA A 133 -8.39 6.53 -14.27
CA ALA A 133 -7.96 5.23 -13.78
C ALA A 133 -9.12 4.45 -13.15
N VAL A 134 -9.93 5.12 -12.31
CA VAL A 134 -11.11 4.50 -11.68
C VAL A 134 -12.13 4.10 -12.73
N GLY A 135 -12.44 4.98 -13.68
CA GLY A 135 -13.36 4.70 -14.78
C GLY A 135 -12.92 3.50 -15.60
N LEU A 136 -11.65 3.50 -16.05
CA LEU A 136 -11.07 2.39 -16.81
C LEU A 136 -11.08 1.08 -16.02
N PHE A 137 -10.71 1.12 -14.74
CA PHE A 137 -10.66 -0.07 -13.90
C PHE A 137 -12.04 -0.69 -13.66
N ARG A 138 -13.05 0.13 -13.34
CA ARG A 138 -14.42 -0.33 -13.06
C ARG A 138 -15.13 -0.84 -14.31
N ALA A 139 -14.88 -0.23 -15.47
CA ALA A 139 -15.38 -0.72 -16.75
C ALA A 139 -14.67 -2.00 -17.20
N GLY A 140 -13.38 -2.15 -16.89
CA GLY A 140 -12.46 -3.13 -17.45
C GLY A 140 -13.02 -4.56 -17.55
N ARG A 141 -13.32 -5.18 -16.41
CA ARG A 141 -13.86 -6.56 -16.38
C ARG A 141 -15.26 -6.65 -16.99
N ARG A 142 -16.11 -5.67 -16.69
CA ARG A 142 -17.52 -5.65 -17.10
C ARG A 142 -17.69 -5.56 -18.61
N GLU A 143 -16.89 -4.72 -19.27
CA GLU A 143 -17.04 -4.39 -20.68
C GLU A 143 -16.18 -5.25 -21.60
N PHE A 144 -15.01 -5.69 -21.13
CA PHE A 144 -14.05 -6.41 -21.97
C PHE A 144 -13.92 -7.90 -21.61
N GLY A 145 -14.54 -8.33 -20.51
CA GLY A 145 -14.45 -9.68 -19.98
C GLY A 145 -13.12 -9.96 -19.26
N ASP A 146 -13.12 -11.02 -18.44
CA ASP A 146 -12.00 -11.35 -17.54
C ASP A 146 -10.68 -11.62 -18.26
N GLU A 147 -10.73 -12.29 -19.42
CA GLU A 147 -9.53 -12.69 -20.15
C GLU A 147 -8.78 -11.46 -20.71
N ARG A 148 -9.46 -10.63 -21.49
CA ARG A 148 -8.85 -9.42 -22.10
C ARG A 148 -8.40 -8.42 -21.05
N TRP A 149 -9.17 -8.29 -19.98
CA TRP A 149 -8.79 -7.42 -18.87
C TRP A 149 -7.53 -7.92 -18.15
N ARG A 150 -7.43 -9.23 -17.90
CA ARG A 150 -6.23 -9.84 -17.31
C ARG A 150 -5.01 -9.66 -18.20
N GLU A 151 -5.17 -9.83 -19.51
CA GLU A 151 -4.09 -9.58 -20.48
C GLU A 151 -3.63 -8.12 -20.47
N PHE A 152 -4.57 -7.17 -20.41
CA PHE A 152 -4.26 -5.74 -20.28
C PHE A 152 -3.47 -5.45 -19.01
N LEU A 153 -3.93 -5.93 -17.85
CA LEU A 153 -3.24 -5.75 -16.57
C LEU A 153 -1.82 -6.35 -16.58
N ALA A 154 -1.68 -7.56 -17.14
CA ALA A 154 -0.37 -8.20 -17.25
C ALA A 154 0.58 -7.43 -18.18
N ALA A 155 0.07 -6.89 -19.29
CA ALA A 155 0.87 -6.08 -20.21
C ALA A 155 1.24 -4.72 -19.58
N ALA A 156 0.33 -4.08 -18.85
CA ALA A 156 0.59 -2.84 -18.12
C ALA A 156 1.64 -3.03 -17.02
N ASN A 157 1.51 -4.10 -16.22
CA ASN A 157 2.52 -4.44 -15.21
C ASN A 157 3.90 -4.65 -15.84
N ARG A 158 3.98 -5.40 -16.96
CA ARG A 158 5.23 -5.64 -17.68
C ARG A 158 5.84 -4.35 -18.26
N LEU A 159 5.01 -3.43 -18.75
CA LEU A 159 5.47 -2.13 -19.25
C LEU A 159 6.18 -1.34 -18.13
N LEU A 160 5.54 -1.26 -16.97
CA LEU A 160 5.99 -0.44 -15.84
C LEU A 160 7.09 -1.09 -14.97
N ARG A 161 7.26 -2.40 -15.06
CA ARG A 161 8.26 -3.12 -14.27
C ARG A 161 9.68 -2.77 -14.71
N PHE A 162 10.53 -2.36 -13.78
CA PHE A 162 11.94 -2.09 -14.07
C PHE A 162 12.67 -3.34 -14.57
N ARG A 163 12.58 -4.44 -13.83
CA ARG A 163 13.25 -5.71 -14.20
C ARG A 163 12.45 -6.47 -15.25
N TYR A 164 12.86 -6.37 -16.51
CA TYR A 164 12.33 -7.17 -17.62
C TYR A 164 13.46 -7.93 -18.32
N GLU A 165 13.35 -9.26 -18.33
CA GLU A 165 14.26 -10.17 -19.02
C GLU A 165 13.69 -10.48 -20.42
N GLY A 166 13.91 -9.58 -21.37
CA GLY A 166 13.48 -9.75 -22.75
C GLY A 166 13.85 -8.56 -23.63
N GLU A 167 13.38 -8.55 -24.88
CA GLU A 167 13.68 -7.47 -25.81
C GLU A 167 13.17 -6.10 -25.30
N PRO A 168 13.98 -5.02 -25.35
CA PRO A 168 13.64 -3.73 -24.73
C PRO A 168 12.30 -3.13 -25.14
N HIS A 169 11.87 -3.32 -26.39
CA HIS A 169 10.60 -2.77 -26.91
C HIS A 169 9.40 -3.72 -26.77
N ALA A 170 9.63 -5.00 -26.46
CA ALA A 170 8.56 -6.00 -26.37
C ALA A 170 7.45 -5.64 -25.35
N PRO A 171 7.76 -5.04 -24.17
CA PRO A 171 6.72 -4.60 -23.24
C PRO A 171 5.81 -3.51 -23.80
N VAL A 172 6.37 -2.54 -24.55
CA VAL A 172 5.60 -1.47 -25.20
C VAL A 172 4.68 -2.09 -26.24
N ASP A 173 5.23 -2.90 -27.15
CA ASP A 173 4.42 -3.55 -28.18
C ASP A 173 3.30 -4.41 -27.61
N ALA A 174 3.57 -5.16 -26.54
CA ALA A 174 2.56 -5.97 -25.85
C ALA A 174 1.44 -5.11 -25.27
N PHE A 175 1.77 -4.02 -24.56
CA PHE A 175 0.78 -3.11 -24.00
C PHE A 175 -0.08 -2.44 -25.09
N PHE A 176 0.54 -1.92 -26.16
CA PHE A 176 -0.24 -1.29 -27.23
C PHE A 176 -1.06 -2.29 -28.05
N ARG A 177 -0.69 -3.59 -28.07
CA ARG A 177 -1.57 -4.63 -28.61
C ARG A 177 -2.83 -4.81 -27.77
N THR A 178 -2.72 -4.87 -26.44
CA THR A 178 -3.88 -5.02 -25.56
C THR A 178 -4.78 -3.78 -25.61
N VAL A 179 -4.22 -2.56 -25.59
CA VAL A 179 -4.99 -1.32 -25.77
C VAL A 179 -5.79 -1.31 -27.07
N ARG A 180 -5.19 -1.73 -28.20
CA ARG A 180 -5.92 -1.85 -29.48
C ARG A 180 -7.01 -2.91 -29.42
N ALA A 181 -6.81 -4.02 -28.70
CA ALA A 181 -7.83 -5.05 -28.54
C ALA A 181 -9.02 -4.54 -27.72
N LEU A 182 -8.78 -3.81 -26.62
CA LEU A 182 -9.83 -3.16 -25.83
C LEU A 182 -10.60 -2.14 -26.68
N ARG A 183 -9.91 -1.27 -27.42
CA ARG A 183 -10.54 -0.29 -28.32
C ARG A 183 -11.44 -0.89 -29.40
N ARG A 184 -11.08 -2.07 -29.93
CA ARG A 184 -11.92 -2.77 -30.94
C ARG A 184 -13.15 -3.43 -30.31
N ALA A 185 -13.05 -3.79 -29.04
CA ALA A 185 -14.13 -4.37 -28.26
C ALA A 185 -15.10 -3.30 -27.73
N ASP A 186 -14.59 -2.08 -27.56
CA ASP A 186 -15.31 -0.96 -27.00
C ASP A 186 -16.46 -0.50 -27.92
N GLY A 187 -17.67 -0.51 -27.36
CA GLY A 187 -18.92 -0.13 -28.00
C GLY A 187 -19.23 1.38 -27.98
N ARG A 188 -18.23 2.25 -27.78
CA ARG A 188 -18.37 3.71 -27.50
C ARG A 188 -18.88 4.00 -26.09
N THR A 189 -18.17 3.48 -25.11
CA THR A 189 -18.46 3.60 -23.68
C THR A 189 -17.83 4.84 -23.05
N GLU A 190 -18.01 5.02 -21.75
CA GLU A 190 -17.40 6.11 -20.97
C GLU A 190 -15.86 6.05 -20.99
N VAL A 191 -15.27 4.88 -21.25
CA VAL A 191 -13.81 4.68 -21.26
C VAL A 191 -13.16 4.87 -22.64
N SER A 192 -13.94 5.13 -23.69
CA SER A 192 -13.42 5.33 -25.05
C SER A 192 -12.36 6.43 -25.11
N ARG A 193 -12.60 7.55 -24.44
CA ARG A 193 -11.66 8.69 -24.41
C ARG A 193 -10.33 8.28 -23.79
N THR A 194 -10.37 7.61 -22.63
CA THR A 194 -9.17 7.14 -21.94
C THR A 194 -8.39 6.14 -22.79
N LEU A 195 -9.09 5.21 -23.46
CA LEU A 195 -8.44 4.25 -24.36
C LEU A 195 -7.83 4.92 -25.60
N GLU A 196 -8.46 5.97 -26.14
CA GLU A 196 -7.91 6.77 -27.25
C GLU A 196 -6.64 7.53 -26.83
N GLN A 197 -6.66 8.15 -25.65
CA GLN A 197 -5.48 8.82 -25.09
C GLN A 197 -4.34 7.82 -24.84
N LEU A 198 -4.63 6.67 -24.22
CA LEU A 198 -3.64 5.62 -24.01
C LEU A 198 -3.07 5.12 -25.35
N ALA A 199 -3.89 4.97 -26.38
CA ALA A 199 -3.42 4.56 -27.71
C ALA A 199 -2.52 5.61 -28.39
N ALA A 200 -2.68 6.90 -28.05
CA ALA A 200 -1.84 7.99 -28.53
C ALA A 200 -0.53 8.15 -27.72
N ALA A 201 -0.46 7.63 -26.50
CA ALA A 201 0.66 7.82 -25.56
C ALA A 201 1.89 6.91 -25.82
N ARG A 202 2.07 6.40 -27.04
CA ARG A 202 3.15 5.45 -27.35
C ARG A 202 4.54 6.05 -27.16
N SER A 203 4.74 7.29 -27.60
CA SER A 203 6.02 7.99 -27.42
C SER A 203 6.41 8.08 -25.95
N ARG A 204 5.47 8.37 -25.04
CA ARG A 204 5.71 8.41 -23.58
C ARG A 204 6.14 7.04 -23.04
N ALA A 205 5.46 5.97 -23.46
CA ALA A 205 5.83 4.61 -23.07
C ALA A 205 7.23 4.21 -23.56
N ASP A 206 7.58 4.55 -24.80
CA ASP A 206 8.92 4.32 -25.36
C ASP A 206 9.98 5.14 -24.61
N SER A 207 9.73 6.43 -24.33
CA SER A 207 10.62 7.29 -23.54
C SER A 207 10.84 6.75 -22.13
N TYR A 208 9.78 6.30 -21.46
CA TYR A 208 9.88 5.68 -20.14
C TYR A 208 10.76 4.43 -20.16
N ARG A 209 10.53 3.51 -21.10
CA ARG A 209 11.34 2.28 -21.22
C ARG A 209 12.79 2.58 -21.56
N ALA A 210 13.06 3.56 -22.43
CA ALA A 210 14.41 4.00 -22.73
C ALA A 210 15.12 4.55 -21.48
N GLY A 211 14.40 5.31 -20.64
CA GLY A 211 14.92 5.81 -19.36
C GLY A 211 15.35 4.70 -18.40
N LEU A 212 14.59 3.59 -18.34
CA LEU A 212 14.94 2.43 -17.50
C LEU A 212 16.22 1.70 -17.96
N LEU A 213 16.59 1.78 -19.24
CA LEU A 213 17.87 1.24 -19.72
C LEU A 213 19.08 2.06 -19.22
N GLY A 214 18.86 3.34 -18.86
CA GLY A 214 19.88 4.24 -18.35
C GLY A 214 20.29 4.01 -16.90
N GLY A 215 19.57 3.16 -16.15
CA GLY A 215 19.90 2.83 -14.77
C GLY A 215 18.70 2.34 -13.95
N THR A 216 18.98 1.85 -12.74
CA THR A 216 17.90 1.47 -11.81
C THR A 216 17.20 2.73 -11.30
N PRO A 217 15.87 2.87 -11.48
CA PRO A 217 15.15 4.02 -10.95
C PRO A 217 15.24 4.01 -9.43
N LEU A 218 15.48 5.19 -8.85
CA LEU A 218 15.49 5.36 -7.40
C LEU A 218 14.15 4.90 -6.81
N ILE A 219 13.05 5.27 -7.46
CA ILE A 219 11.68 4.94 -7.07
C ILE A 219 11.03 4.13 -8.20
N PRO A 220 10.91 2.80 -8.06
CA PRO A 220 10.15 2.01 -9.01
C PRO A 220 8.67 2.41 -8.96
N VAL A 221 8.10 2.71 -10.12
CA VAL A 221 6.70 3.21 -10.27
C VAL A 221 5.69 2.22 -9.67
N LEU A 222 5.99 0.92 -9.74
CA LEU A 222 5.14 -0.14 -9.19
C LEU A 222 5.44 -0.52 -7.74
N ASN A 223 6.23 0.25 -7.01
CA ASN A 223 6.49 -0.02 -5.60
C ASN A 223 5.45 0.68 -4.70
N PRO A 224 4.55 -0.08 -4.05
CA PRO A 224 3.53 0.51 -3.18
C PRO A 224 4.08 1.00 -1.82
N LEU A 225 5.24 0.52 -1.38
CA LEU A 225 5.74 0.78 -0.02
C LEU A 225 6.15 2.24 0.20
N LEU A 226 6.94 2.80 -0.73
CA LEU A 226 7.48 4.15 -0.59
C LEU A 226 6.38 5.22 -0.47
N PRO A 227 5.36 5.25 -1.36
CA PRO A 227 4.24 6.17 -1.18
C PRO A 227 3.42 5.87 0.09
N ALA A 228 3.25 4.60 0.49
CA ALA A 228 2.54 4.27 1.72
C ALA A 228 3.23 4.79 3.00
N VAL A 229 4.58 4.82 3.01
CA VAL A 229 5.34 5.43 4.12
C VAL A 229 5.12 6.94 4.19
N VAL A 230 5.15 7.64 3.05
CA VAL A 230 4.86 9.09 2.99
C VAL A 230 3.43 9.37 3.46
N ARG A 231 2.44 8.58 2.98
CA ARG A 231 1.04 8.68 3.40
C ARG A 231 0.86 8.50 4.90
N THR A 232 1.50 7.48 5.47
CA THR A 232 1.50 7.21 6.91
C THR A 232 2.09 8.39 7.70
N ALA A 233 3.18 8.99 7.23
CA ALA A 233 3.73 10.18 7.85
C ALA A 233 2.75 11.36 7.80
N GLY A 234 2.08 11.57 6.67
CA GLY A 234 1.01 12.57 6.50
C GLY A 234 -0.13 12.38 7.51
N LEU A 235 -0.66 11.15 7.59
CA LEU A 235 -1.77 10.78 8.48
C LEU A 235 -1.48 11.13 9.94
N TRP A 236 -0.32 10.72 10.45
CA TRP A 236 0.03 10.90 11.86
C TRP A 236 0.54 12.31 12.19
N SER A 237 1.04 13.05 11.20
CA SER A 237 1.45 14.45 11.38
C SER A 237 0.33 15.47 11.15
N ALA A 238 -0.83 15.05 10.63
CA ALA A 238 -1.98 15.92 10.33
C ALA A 238 -2.48 16.77 11.51
N ALA A 239 -2.21 16.37 12.75
CA ALA A 239 -2.52 17.16 13.95
C ALA A 239 -1.46 18.24 14.28
N GLY A 240 -0.54 18.53 13.36
CA GLY A 240 0.53 19.52 13.51
C GLY A 240 1.73 19.04 14.34
N ARG A 241 1.72 17.78 14.81
CA ARG A 241 2.84 17.20 15.57
C ARG A 241 3.76 16.42 14.64
N PRO A 242 5.07 16.73 14.60
CA PRO A 242 6.01 15.96 13.79
C PRO A 242 6.05 14.48 14.19
N VAL A 243 6.16 13.60 13.21
CA VAL A 243 6.16 12.13 13.38
C VAL A 243 7.50 11.52 12.99
N ARG A 244 7.94 10.52 13.75
CA ARG A 244 9.03 9.62 13.39
C ARG A 244 8.48 8.22 13.22
N LEU A 245 8.88 7.59 12.12
CA LEU A 245 8.43 6.24 11.80
C LEU A 245 9.53 5.24 12.19
N VAL A 246 9.11 4.17 12.85
CA VAL A 246 9.94 3.02 13.23
C VAL A 246 9.44 1.82 12.43
N HIS A 247 10.21 1.34 11.47
CA HIS A 247 9.70 0.39 10.48
C HIS A 247 10.45 -0.93 10.56
N ASP A 248 9.79 -2.06 10.29
CA ASP A 248 10.53 -3.32 10.14
C ASP A 248 11.57 -3.20 9.01
N ARG A 249 12.62 -4.02 9.09
CA ARG A 249 13.65 -4.04 8.05
C ARG A 249 13.05 -4.52 6.74
N GLN A 250 13.07 -3.63 5.75
CA GLN A 250 12.69 -3.94 4.39
C GLN A 250 13.81 -3.58 3.42
N ASN A 251 14.19 -4.52 2.56
CA ASN A 251 15.26 -4.39 1.56
C ASN A 251 15.02 -3.21 0.59
N MET A 252 13.76 -2.83 0.39
CA MET A 252 13.42 -1.69 -0.46
C MET A 252 13.69 -0.32 0.20
N LEU A 253 13.86 -0.23 1.51
CA LEU A 253 14.13 1.01 2.24
C LEU A 253 15.64 1.27 2.35
N THR A 254 16.30 1.46 1.22
CA THR A 254 17.72 1.85 1.17
C THR A 254 17.91 3.30 1.63
N PRO A 255 19.11 3.71 2.08
CA PRO A 255 19.36 5.09 2.52
C PRO A 255 18.92 6.16 1.50
N GLU A 256 19.14 5.92 0.21
CA GLU A 256 18.78 6.84 -0.87
C GLU A 256 17.26 6.99 -1.00
N ARG A 257 16.51 5.89 -0.82
CA ARG A 257 15.04 5.90 -0.86
C ARG A 257 14.45 6.50 0.40
N ILE A 258 15.11 6.34 1.54
CA ILE A 258 14.73 7.03 2.78
C ILE A 258 14.90 8.54 2.60
N ALA A 259 16.03 8.99 2.03
CA ALA A 259 16.24 10.40 1.72
C ALA A 259 15.17 10.94 0.76
N TRP A 260 14.77 10.17 -0.25
CA TRP A 260 13.66 10.54 -1.13
C TRP A 260 12.31 10.64 -0.39
N ILE A 261 12.00 9.72 0.54
CA ILE A 261 10.80 9.80 1.38
C ILE A 261 10.82 11.11 2.19
N GLU A 262 11.97 11.44 2.79
CA GLU A 262 12.14 12.66 3.59
C GLU A 262 11.99 13.93 2.76
N GLU A 263 12.54 13.96 1.54
CA GLU A 263 12.40 15.08 0.62
C GLU A 263 10.97 15.24 0.10
N THR A 264 10.33 14.14 -0.27
CA THR A 264 8.94 14.13 -0.72
C THR A 264 8.01 14.62 0.38
N ALA A 265 8.18 14.10 1.60
CA ALA A 265 7.40 14.55 2.75
C ALA A 265 7.59 16.05 3.01
N ARG A 266 8.84 16.56 2.91
CA ARG A 266 9.13 18.00 3.06
C ARG A 266 8.47 18.84 1.98
N GLY A 267 8.51 18.40 0.72
CA GLY A 267 7.85 19.08 -0.40
C GLY A 267 6.33 19.20 -0.21
N LEU A 268 5.72 18.18 0.40
CA LEU A 268 4.30 18.14 0.74
C LEU A 268 3.96 18.84 2.07
N GLY A 269 4.92 19.47 2.75
CA GLY A 269 4.69 20.12 4.05
C GLY A 269 4.37 19.16 5.20
N ILE A 270 4.65 17.87 5.04
CA ILE A 270 4.42 16.83 6.05
C ILE A 270 5.44 17.00 7.18
N GLY A 271 4.97 16.99 8.43
CA GLY A 271 5.83 17.02 9.62
C GLY A 271 6.56 15.71 9.84
N PHE A 272 7.52 15.36 8.97
CA PHE A 272 8.24 14.10 9.03
C PHE A 272 9.64 14.28 9.64
N GLY A 273 9.86 13.66 10.79
CA GLY A 273 11.08 13.73 11.59
C GLY A 273 12.10 12.62 11.33
N GLY A 274 11.83 11.76 10.35
CA GLY A 274 12.72 10.68 9.90
C GLY A 274 12.16 9.26 10.03
N LEU A 275 12.88 8.31 9.43
CA LEU A 275 12.59 6.88 9.44
C LEU A 275 13.73 6.11 10.12
N ARG A 276 13.40 5.15 10.99
CA ARG A 276 14.35 4.22 11.58
C ARG A 276 13.94 2.79 11.30
N LEU A 277 14.86 1.99 10.78
CA LEU A 277 14.63 0.57 10.53
C LEU A 277 15.03 -0.25 11.75
N VAL A 278 14.16 -1.16 12.18
CA VAL A 278 14.39 -2.08 13.30
C VAL A 278 14.06 -3.50 12.89
N HIS A 279 14.59 -4.48 13.62
CA HIS A 279 14.06 -5.83 13.51
C HIS A 279 12.76 -5.94 14.31
N SER A 280 11.71 -6.49 13.71
CA SER A 280 10.42 -6.76 14.36
C SER A 280 10.55 -7.46 15.72
N ARG A 281 11.47 -8.43 15.86
CA ARG A 281 11.72 -9.12 17.15
C ARG A 281 12.23 -8.21 18.28
N LEU A 282 12.76 -7.04 17.95
CA LEU A 282 13.34 -6.08 18.90
C LEU A 282 12.39 -4.93 19.25
N ASP A 283 11.30 -4.74 18.51
CA ASP A 283 10.31 -3.70 18.80
C ASP A 283 8.88 -4.30 18.81
N PRO A 284 8.23 -4.43 19.98
CA PRO A 284 6.90 -5.02 20.09
C PRO A 284 5.83 -4.20 19.34
N ARG A 285 6.06 -2.90 19.10
CA ARG A 285 5.13 -2.07 18.33
C ARG A 285 5.14 -2.48 16.85
N VAL A 286 6.31 -2.85 16.32
CA VAL A 286 6.44 -3.39 14.95
C VAL A 286 5.78 -4.76 14.84
N GLN A 287 5.86 -5.62 15.87
CA GLN A 287 5.10 -6.89 15.88
C GLN A 287 3.57 -6.67 15.82
N LEU A 288 3.06 -5.67 16.54
CA LEU A 288 1.64 -5.32 16.44
C LEU A 288 1.28 -4.78 15.04
N ALA A 289 2.19 -4.02 14.41
CA ALA A 289 2.01 -3.56 13.04
C ALA A 289 2.01 -4.74 12.04
N ASP A 290 2.91 -5.73 12.18
CA ASP A 290 2.91 -6.96 11.36
C ASP A 290 1.57 -7.69 11.45
N PHE A 291 1.06 -7.88 12.68
CA PHE A 291 -0.24 -8.52 12.90
C PHE A 291 -1.34 -7.77 12.17
N LEU A 292 -1.43 -6.45 12.35
CA LEU A 292 -2.45 -5.64 11.71
C LEU A 292 -2.31 -5.65 10.19
N ALA A 293 -1.09 -5.50 9.63
CA ALA A 293 -0.86 -5.51 8.20
C ALA A 293 -1.31 -6.82 7.57
N GLY A 294 -0.93 -7.95 8.17
CA GLY A 294 -1.31 -9.26 7.65
C GLY A 294 -2.80 -9.59 7.83
N ILE A 295 -3.42 -9.20 8.95
CA ILE A 295 -4.86 -9.36 9.18
C ILE A 295 -5.65 -8.51 8.19
N ALA A 296 -5.32 -7.22 8.07
CA ALA A 296 -5.99 -6.28 7.18
C ALA A 296 -5.90 -6.72 5.72
N ARG A 297 -4.70 -7.12 5.26
CA ARG A 297 -4.49 -7.66 3.91
C ARG A 297 -5.39 -8.86 3.65
N LYS A 298 -5.47 -9.81 4.59
CA LYS A 298 -6.26 -11.03 4.42
C LYS A 298 -7.76 -10.73 4.36
N ILE A 299 -8.27 -9.94 5.30
CA ILE A 299 -9.69 -9.53 5.31
C ILE A 299 -10.03 -8.77 4.01
N ALA A 300 -9.20 -7.80 3.62
CA ALA A 300 -9.42 -7.02 2.40
C ALA A 300 -9.36 -7.88 1.13
N SER A 301 -8.43 -8.85 1.07
CA SER A 301 -8.35 -9.83 -0.02
C SER A 301 -9.59 -10.73 -0.07
N ASP A 302 -10.09 -11.20 1.08
CA ASP A 302 -11.29 -12.02 1.12
C ASP A 302 -12.53 -11.23 0.69
N GLU A 303 -12.67 -9.98 1.14
CA GLU A 303 -13.72 -9.08 0.66
C GLU A 303 -13.63 -8.86 -0.84
N LEU A 304 -12.45 -8.54 -1.38
CA LEU A 304 -12.22 -8.33 -2.81
C LEU A 304 -12.65 -9.55 -3.65
N ASN A 305 -12.39 -10.76 -3.15
CA ASN A 305 -12.71 -12.00 -3.83
C ASN A 305 -14.10 -12.59 -3.50
N GLY A 306 -14.96 -11.84 -2.80
CA GLY A 306 -16.33 -12.27 -2.49
C GLY A 306 -16.41 -13.40 -1.45
N ARG A 307 -15.37 -13.58 -0.63
CA ARG A 307 -15.31 -14.53 0.48
C ARG A 307 -15.18 -13.84 1.84
N GLY A 308 -15.59 -12.57 1.88
CA GLY A 308 -15.48 -11.71 3.05
C GLY A 308 -16.23 -12.25 4.27
N ASP A 309 -15.72 -11.93 5.45
CA ASP A 309 -16.39 -12.18 6.72
C ASP A 309 -16.97 -10.86 7.24
N PRO A 310 -18.30 -10.67 7.23
CA PRO A 310 -18.92 -9.39 7.57
C PRO A 310 -18.56 -8.88 8.97
N ALA A 311 -18.33 -9.78 9.94
CA ALA A 311 -17.97 -9.40 11.29
C ALA A 311 -16.54 -8.84 11.33
N LEU A 312 -15.59 -9.54 10.67
CA LEU A 312 -14.20 -9.09 10.63
C LEU A 312 -14.03 -7.82 9.79
N THR A 313 -14.76 -7.70 8.70
CA THR A 313 -14.77 -6.50 7.85
C THR A 313 -15.28 -5.28 8.61
N THR A 314 -16.36 -5.46 9.40
CA THR A 314 -16.88 -4.39 10.28
C THR A 314 -15.83 -3.97 11.32
N LEU A 315 -15.12 -4.93 11.91
CA LEU A 315 -14.07 -4.67 12.90
C LEU A 315 -12.81 -4.02 12.30
N LEU A 316 -12.47 -4.33 11.05
CA LEU A 316 -11.31 -3.73 10.36
C LEU A 316 -11.57 -2.28 9.94
N ARG A 317 -12.80 -1.96 9.54
CA ARG A 317 -13.17 -0.66 8.94
C ARG A 317 -12.64 0.60 9.69
N PRO A 318 -12.66 0.69 11.04
CA PRO A 318 -12.14 1.85 11.75
C PRO A 318 -10.62 2.08 11.60
N TYR A 319 -9.88 1.04 11.21
CA TYR A 319 -8.44 1.08 11.00
C TYR A 319 -8.07 1.49 9.58
N VAL A 320 -8.97 1.35 8.60
CA VAL A 320 -8.65 1.60 7.19
C VAL A 320 -8.52 3.10 6.94
N ASP A 321 -7.37 3.49 6.41
CA ASP A 321 -7.08 4.85 5.95
C ASP A 321 -8.03 5.20 4.79
N PRO A 322 -8.84 6.27 4.89
CA PRO A 322 -9.69 6.73 3.79
C PRO A 322 -8.93 7.03 2.50
N ALA A 323 -7.64 7.35 2.59
CA ALA A 323 -6.79 7.63 1.43
C ALA A 323 -6.18 6.37 0.78
N SER A 324 -6.60 5.16 1.20
CA SER A 324 -6.21 3.88 0.59
C SER A 324 -6.50 3.84 -0.92
N VAL A 325 -5.65 3.16 -1.69
CA VAL A 325 -5.74 3.09 -3.15
C VAL A 325 -6.57 1.87 -3.55
N TRP A 326 -7.84 2.08 -3.91
CA TRP A 326 -8.79 0.99 -4.13
C TRP A 326 -9.74 1.24 -5.30
N GLY A 327 -9.89 0.27 -6.19
CA GLY A 327 -10.68 0.41 -7.43
C GLY A 327 -12.02 -0.32 -7.38
N ASP A 328 -12.09 -1.47 -6.71
CA ASP A 328 -13.30 -2.27 -6.59
C ASP A 328 -14.34 -1.61 -5.67
N GLU A 329 -15.40 -1.06 -6.27
CA GLU A 329 -16.42 -0.28 -5.59
C GLU A 329 -17.18 -1.07 -4.52
N ARG A 330 -17.46 -2.35 -4.79
CA ARG A 330 -18.22 -3.22 -3.87
C ARG A 330 -17.45 -3.44 -2.57
N SER A 331 -16.21 -3.90 -2.65
CA SER A 331 -15.39 -4.15 -1.45
C SER A 331 -14.99 -2.84 -0.77
N TRP A 332 -14.78 -1.75 -1.52
CA TRP A 332 -14.53 -0.44 -0.92
C TRP A 332 -15.71 0.09 -0.11
N ALA A 333 -16.96 -0.12 -0.56
CA ALA A 333 -18.14 0.29 0.21
C ALA A 333 -18.22 -0.40 1.59
N LEU A 334 -17.62 -1.60 1.72
CA LEU A 334 -17.58 -2.38 2.95
C LEU A 334 -16.37 -2.04 3.83
N LEU A 335 -15.19 -1.91 3.21
CA LEU A 335 -13.90 -1.68 3.89
C LEU A 335 -13.64 -0.20 4.20
N GLY A 336 -14.02 0.68 3.27
CA GLY A 336 -13.72 2.09 3.30
C GLY A 336 -14.46 2.84 4.40
N ARG A 337 -13.76 3.78 5.01
CA ARG A 337 -14.34 4.69 6.00
C ARG A 337 -14.86 5.94 5.30
N ALA A 338 -16.08 6.37 5.63
CA ALA A 338 -16.59 7.65 5.14
C ALA A 338 -15.76 8.80 5.76
N PRO A 339 -15.47 9.88 5.01
CA PRO A 339 -14.73 11.04 5.52
C PRO A 339 -15.35 11.64 6.80
N ASP A 340 -16.66 11.54 6.97
CA ASP A 340 -17.42 12.17 8.06
C ASP A 340 -17.30 11.46 9.43
N GLN A 341 -16.48 10.41 9.55
CA GLN A 341 -16.14 9.79 10.83
C GLN A 341 -14.85 10.37 11.45
N GLU A 342 -14.56 11.64 11.18
CA GLU A 342 -13.49 12.37 11.86
C GLU A 342 -13.71 12.42 13.38
N ARG A 343 -12.84 11.67 14.07
CA ARG A 343 -12.32 11.92 15.41
C ARG A 343 -13.37 12.13 16.51
N SER A 344 -13.71 11.05 17.21
CA SER A 344 -13.99 11.19 18.65
C SER A 344 -12.68 11.61 19.33
N PRO A 345 -12.62 12.77 20.01
CA PRO A 345 -11.42 13.20 20.71
C PRO A 345 -11.29 12.36 21.98
N VAL A 346 -10.43 11.35 21.95
CA VAL A 346 -9.95 10.74 23.20
C VAL A 346 -8.97 11.74 23.81
N ARG A 347 -9.40 12.39 24.89
CA ARG A 347 -8.59 13.23 25.78
C ARG A 347 -7.56 12.40 26.54
#